data_AF-A0A918ABP0-F1
#
_entry.id   AF-A0A918ABP0-F1
#
_cell.length_a   1.000
_cell.length_b   1.000
_cell.length_c   1.000
_cell.angle_alpha   90.00
_cell.angle_beta   90.00
_cell.angle_gamma   90.00
#
_symmetry.space_group_name_H-M   'P 1'
#
loop_
_entity.id
_entity.type
_entity.pdbx_description
1 polymer ?
#
loop_
_entity_poly.entity_id
_entity_poly.type
_entity_poly.pdbx_seq_one_letter_code
_entity_poly.pdbx_strand_id
1 'polypeptide(L)' 'MLTFDPEGMSAAQRQGDACVVCHKRWPRPRVRVGRFPDDMTALACADCAEALLPAPLATVVAFPAR' A
#
# COMPACT_ATOMS: atom_id res chain seq x y z
N MET A 1 -4.17 3.41 10.46
CA MET A 1 -4.31 3.48 9.00
C MET A 1 -3.55 4.70 8.51
N LEU A 2 -2.65 4.55 7.53
CA LEU A 2 -1.73 5.61 7.09
C LEU A 2 -2.47 6.64 6.23
N THR A 3 -2.20 7.91 6.48
CA THR A 3 -2.67 9.03 5.64
C THR A 3 -1.48 9.59 4.85
N PHE A 4 -1.64 9.71 3.54
CA PHE A 4 -0.62 10.26 2.65
C PHE A 4 -0.97 11.71 2.30
N ASP A 5 0.01 12.60 2.35
CA ASP A 5 -0.15 13.97 1.88
C ASP A 5 -0.08 13.99 0.34
N PRO A 6 -1.12 14.48 -0.37
CA PRO A 6 -1.09 14.58 -1.84
C PRO A 6 -0.20 15.72 -2.37
N GLU A 7 0.32 16.60 -1.52
CA GLU A 7 1.21 17.68 -1.94
C GLU A 7 2.46 17.12 -2.64
N GLY A 8 2.83 17.70 -3.80
CA GLY A 8 3.97 17.23 -4.60
C GLY A 8 3.74 15.91 -5.38
N MET A 9 2.61 15.23 -5.20
CA MET A 9 2.31 13.99 -5.94
C MET A 9 1.81 14.26 -7.36
N SER A 10 2.25 13.42 -8.28
CA SER A 10 1.75 13.40 -9.66
C SER A 10 0.30 12.89 -9.73
N ALA A 11 -0.44 13.29 -10.77
CA ALA A 11 -1.79 12.79 -11.03
C ALA A 11 -1.84 11.25 -11.08
N ALA A 12 -0.81 10.62 -11.65
CA ALA A 12 -0.70 9.17 -11.73
C ALA A 12 -0.64 8.50 -10.34
N GLN A 13 -0.01 9.11 -9.35
CA GLN A 13 0.02 8.56 -7.98
C GLN A 13 -1.33 8.69 -7.30
N ARG A 14 -1.98 9.86 -7.43
CA ARG A 14 -3.29 10.12 -6.83
C ARG A 14 -4.39 9.23 -7.42
N GLN A 15 -4.30 8.90 -8.70
CA GLN A 15 -5.22 7.98 -9.40
C GLN A 15 -4.86 6.49 -9.22
N GLY A 16 -3.74 6.17 -8.57
CA GLY A 16 -3.31 4.79 -8.35
C GLY A 16 -2.66 4.12 -9.57
N ASP A 17 -2.27 4.90 -10.58
CA ASP A 17 -1.50 4.45 -11.75
C ASP A 17 0.00 4.38 -11.50
N ALA A 18 0.47 5.00 -10.41
CA ALA A 18 1.86 5.02 -9.99
C ALA A 18 1.97 4.78 -8.49
N CYS A 19 3.06 4.14 -8.07
CA CYS A 19 3.30 3.85 -6.66
C CYS A 19 3.41 5.17 -5.88
N VAL A 20 2.65 5.28 -4.78
CA VAL A 20 2.64 6.47 -3.93
C VAL A 20 4.01 6.81 -3.33
N VAL A 21 4.93 5.83 -3.26
CA VAL A 21 6.30 6.00 -2.71
C VAL A 21 7.34 6.23 -3.80
N CYS A 22 7.46 5.30 -4.75
CA CYS A 22 8.58 5.28 -5.71
C CYS A 22 8.21 5.75 -7.13
N HIS A 23 6.96 6.19 -7.35
CA HIS A 23 6.46 6.70 -8.63
C HIS A 23 6.47 5.70 -9.79
N LYS A 24 6.84 4.43 -9.55
CA LYS A 24 6.85 3.37 -10.56
C LYS A 24 5.42 3.13 -11.08
N ARG A 25 5.26 3.08 -12.41
CA ARG A 25 3.97 2.88 -13.10
C ARG A 25 3.74 1.43 -13.55
N TRP A 26 4.81 0.66 -13.74
CA TRP A 26 4.73 -0.73 -14.20
C TRP A 26 5.62 -1.65 -13.35
N PRO A 27 5.13 -2.81 -12.86
CA PRO A 27 3.73 -3.25 -12.86
C PRO A 27 2.80 -2.26 -12.14
N ARG A 28 1.54 -2.16 -12.59
CA ARG A 28 0.60 -1.19 -12.03
C ARG A 28 0.39 -1.48 -10.52
N PRO A 29 0.50 -0.48 -9.63
CA PRO A 29 0.25 -0.63 -8.19
C PRO A 29 -1.14 -1.18 -7.91
N ARG A 30 -1.24 -2.14 -6.99
CA ARG A 30 -2.52 -2.74 -6.58
C ARG A 30 -2.66 -2.89 -5.06
N VAL A 31 -1.60 -2.64 -4.31
CA VAL A 31 -1.61 -2.86 -2.86
C VAL A 31 -2.05 -1.58 -2.16
N ARG A 32 -3.14 -1.67 -1.41
CA ARG A 32 -3.66 -0.56 -0.61
C ARG A 32 -2.80 -0.37 0.63
N VAL A 33 -2.16 0.78 0.75
CA VAL A 33 -1.29 1.12 1.90
C VAL A 33 -1.90 2.19 2.80
N GLY A 34 -2.87 2.97 2.31
CA GLY A 34 -3.48 4.04 3.10
C GLY A 34 -4.61 4.77 2.39
N ARG A 35 -4.85 6.01 2.82
CA ARG A 35 -5.76 6.97 2.18
C ARG A 35 -5.15 8.35 2.06
N PHE A 36 -5.72 9.14 1.17
CA PHE A 36 -5.51 10.57 1.06
C PHE A 36 -6.56 11.32 1.89
N PRO A 37 -6.38 12.64 2.14
CA PRO A 37 -7.33 13.46 2.90
C PRO A 37 -8.71 13.60 2.23
N ASP A 38 -8.78 13.35 0.93
CA ASP A 38 -9.99 13.34 0.11
C ASP A 38 -10.67 11.94 0.06
N ASP A 39 -10.31 11.05 0.99
CA ASP A 39 -10.74 9.64 1.07
C ASP A 39 -10.31 8.75 -0.11
N MET A 40 -9.53 9.27 -1.07
CA MET A 40 -8.98 8.44 -2.14
C MET A 40 -7.98 7.41 -1.60
N THR A 41 -7.82 6.30 -2.32
CA THR A 41 -6.99 5.19 -1.87
C THR A 41 -5.55 5.35 -2.35
N ALA A 42 -4.61 5.32 -1.42
CA ALA A 42 -3.18 5.30 -1.75
C ALA A 42 -2.75 3.87 -2.10
N LEU A 43 -2.26 3.68 -3.33
CA LEU A 43 -1.77 2.40 -3.85
C LEU A 43 -0.23 2.39 -3.96
N ALA A 44 0.37 1.26 -3.60
CA ALA A 44 1.80 1.02 -3.71
C ALA A 44 2.10 -0.24 -4.54
N CYS A 45 3.32 -0.31 -5.07
CA CYS A 45 3.87 -1.56 -5.61
C CYS A 45 4.15 -2.56 -4.48
N ALA A 46 4.34 -3.83 -4.81
CA ALA A 46 4.56 -4.88 -3.82
C ALA A 46 5.74 -4.57 -2.89
N ASP A 47 6.88 -4.16 -3.46
CA ASP A 47 8.11 -3.88 -2.68
C ASP A 47 7.90 -2.73 -1.67
N CYS A 48 7.27 -1.63 -2.10
CA CYS A 48 7.00 -0.52 -1.19
C CYS A 48 5.88 -0.83 -0.20
N ALA A 49 4.92 -1.68 -0.59
CA ALA A 49 3.85 -2.09 0.31
C ALA A 49 4.37 -2.99 1.43
N GLU A 50 5.32 -3.86 1.16
CA GLU A 50 5.97 -4.71 2.17
C GLU A 50 6.70 -3.87 3.23
N ALA A 51 7.34 -2.76 2.82
CA ALA A 51 7.99 -1.84 3.75
C ALA A 51 6.99 -1.00 4.59
N LEU A 52 5.77 -0.78 4.08
CA LEU A 52 4.77 0.10 4.71
C LEU A 52 3.73 -0.65 5.56
N LEU A 53 3.38 -1.86 5.15
CA LEU A 53 2.36 -2.65 5.82
C LEU A 53 2.98 -3.42 6.98
N PRO A 54 2.39 -3.37 8.18
CA PRO A 54 2.85 -4.23 9.26
C PRO A 54 2.71 -5.69 8.83
N ALA A 55 3.73 -6.50 9.15
CA ALA A 55 3.66 -7.93 8.92
C ALA A 55 2.39 -8.48 9.58
N PRO A 56 1.57 -9.28 8.86
CA PRO A 56 0.43 -9.92 9.48
C PRO A 56 0.95 -10.76 10.65
N LEU A 57 0.40 -10.52 11.85
CA LEU A 57 0.74 -11.32 13.01
C LEU A 57 0.42 -12.78 12.67
N ALA A 58 1.44 -13.61 12.63
CA ALA A 58 1.28 -15.03 12.33
C ALA A 58 0.28 -15.62 13.31
N THR A 59 -0.88 -16.03 12.80
CA THR A 59 -1.87 -16.74 13.61
C THR A 59 -1.31 -18.14 13.83
N VAL A 60 -0.77 -18.40 15.02
CA VAL A 60 -0.34 -19.74 15.42
C VAL A 60 -1.60 -20.60 15.55
N VAL A 61 -1.84 -21.46 14.56
CA VAL A 61 -2.84 -22.53 14.67
C VAL A 61 -2.18 -23.75 15.29
N ALA A 62 -2.65 -24.16 16.46
CA ALA A 62 -2.22 -25.42 17.06
C ALA A 62 -2.73 -26.57 16.19
N PHE A 63 -1.82 -27.34 15.60
CA PHE A 63 -2.18 -28.60 14.96
C PHE A 63 -2.62 -29.59 16.06
N PRO A 64 -3.77 -30.26 15.93
CA PRO A 64 -4.17 -31.28 16.90
C PRO A 64 -3.17 -32.45 16.83
N ALA A 65 -2.54 -32.75 17.96
CA ALA A 65 -1.78 -33.99 18.14
C ALA A 65 -2.77 -35.17 18.06
N ARG A 66 -2.43 -36.17 17.24
CA ARG A 66 -3.15 -37.44 17.16
C ARG A 66 -2.77 -38.35 18.32
#